data_AF-A0A0N1IJF2-F1
#
_entry.id   AF-A0A0N1IJF2-F1
#
_cell.length_a   1.000
_cell.length_b   1.000
_cell.length_c   1.000
_cell.angle_alpha   90.00
_cell.angle_beta   90.00
_cell.angle_gamma   90.00
#
_symmetry.space_group_name_H-M   'P 1'
#
loop_
_entity.id
_entity.type
_entity.pdbx_description
1 polymer ?
#
loop_
_entity_poly.entity_id
_entity_poly.type
_entity_poly.pdbx_seq_one_letter_code
_entity_poly.pdbx_strand_id
1 'polypeptide(L)'
;DLKSIMDNAKHGVIYFSLGSNLNSQDVLDTYNEILMDVFSHLRQVVLWKHELKFTHLPSNVHILNWAPQQSILSHPNCILFMTQGGALSSIEALHFGVAILGIPIIADQFTNIKRAVDQGYAKQVDLPYSTGEDIKDTVEEMIRNPRYAKIKVLELLMQ
;
A
#
# COMPACT_ATOMS: atom_id res chain seq x y z
N ASP A 1 -14.82 9.33 11.09
CA ASP A 1 -14.47 10.34 10.07
C ASP A 1 -13.08 10.02 9.55
N LEU A 2 -12.95 9.69 8.25
CA LEU A 2 -11.69 9.31 7.62
C LEU A 2 -10.62 10.40 7.76
N LYS A 3 -11.04 11.66 7.63
CA LYS A 3 -10.15 12.81 7.79
C LYS A 3 -9.52 12.83 9.19
N SER A 4 -10.35 12.71 10.22
CA SER A 4 -9.87 12.66 11.62
C SER A 4 -8.92 11.48 11.88
N ILE A 5 -9.19 10.30 11.32
CA ILE A 5 -8.27 9.14 11.42
C ILE A 5 -6.90 9.49 10.85
N MET A 6 -6.87 10.07 9.66
CA MET A 6 -5.63 10.40 8.96
C MET A 6 -4.88 11.58 9.61
N ASP A 7 -5.59 12.62 10.04
CA ASP A 7 -5.02 13.78 10.74
C ASP A 7 -4.30 13.37 12.03
N ASN A 8 -4.84 12.38 12.75
CA ASN A 8 -4.30 11.90 14.03
C ASN A 8 -3.23 10.80 13.88
N ALA A 9 -2.94 10.33 12.67
CA ALA A 9 -1.99 9.26 12.40
C ALA A 9 -0.52 9.73 12.52
N LYS A 10 -0.02 9.84 13.76
CA LYS A 10 1.33 10.37 14.09
C LYS A 10 2.49 9.61 13.44
N HIS A 11 2.30 8.33 13.13
CA HIS A 11 3.32 7.48 12.51
C HIS A 11 3.12 7.31 11.00
N GLY A 12 2.18 8.05 10.41
CA GLY A 12 1.77 7.95 9.03
C GLY A 12 0.66 6.92 8.80
N VAL A 13 0.18 6.93 7.56
CA VAL A 13 -0.89 6.10 7.03
C VAL A 13 -0.34 5.24 5.90
N ILE A 14 -0.62 3.95 5.99
CA ILE A 14 -0.47 3.00 4.90
C ILE A 14 -1.84 2.83 4.28
N TYR A 15 -1.95 3.08 2.98
CA TYR A 15 -3.15 2.73 2.22
C TYR A 15 -2.93 1.40 1.53
N PHE A 16 -3.86 0.46 1.68
CA PHE A 16 -3.79 -0.85 1.05
C PHE A 16 -5.01 -1.09 0.15
N SER A 17 -4.77 -1.30 -1.14
CA SER A 17 -5.83 -1.56 -2.12
C SER A 17 -5.31 -2.37 -3.32
N LEU A 18 -5.96 -3.50 -3.58
CA LEU A 18 -5.72 -4.35 -4.75
C LEU A 18 -6.81 -4.13 -5.82
N GLY A 19 -7.32 -2.90 -5.95
CA GLY A 19 -8.30 -2.56 -6.99
C GLY A 19 -9.62 -3.34 -6.86
N SER A 20 -10.27 -3.65 -7.99
CA SER A 20 -11.60 -4.26 -8.04
C SER A 20 -11.67 -5.54 -8.87
N ASN A 21 -10.52 -6.11 -9.24
CA ASN A 21 -10.50 -7.35 -10.01
C ASN A 21 -10.79 -8.53 -9.06
N LEU A 22 -11.84 -9.30 -9.34
CA LEU A 22 -12.25 -10.44 -8.51
C LEU A 22 -11.12 -11.46 -8.33
N ASN A 23 -10.32 -11.71 -9.37
CA ASN A 23 -9.18 -12.64 -9.28
C ASN A 23 -8.12 -12.16 -8.28
N SER A 24 -7.90 -10.84 -8.19
CA SER A 24 -6.98 -10.26 -7.21
C SER A 24 -7.50 -10.41 -5.79
N GLN A 25 -8.82 -10.33 -5.62
CA GLN A 25 -9.48 -10.42 -4.33
C GLN A 25 -9.49 -11.87 -3.79
N ASP A 26 -9.75 -12.85 -4.66
CA ASP A 26 -9.73 -14.27 -4.28
C ASP A 26 -8.32 -14.72 -3.82
N VAL A 27 -7.28 -14.25 -4.52
CA VAL A 27 -5.89 -14.50 -4.11
C VAL A 27 -5.63 -13.86 -2.75
N LEU A 28 -6.06 -12.61 -2.54
CA LEU A 28 -5.86 -11.90 -1.27
C LEU A 28 -6.54 -12.59 -0.09
N ASP A 29 -7.72 -13.17 -0.30
CA ASP A 29 -8.48 -13.78 0.77
C ASP A 29 -7.71 -14.94 1.43
N THR A 30 -6.81 -15.59 0.68
CA THR A 30 -5.89 -16.62 1.20
C THR A 30 -4.82 -16.05 2.14
N TYR A 31 -4.48 -14.75 2.02
CA TYR A 31 -3.44 -14.07 2.81
C TYR A 31 -4.01 -13.11 3.86
N ASN A 32 -5.34 -13.01 4.01
CA ASN A 32 -5.98 -12.05 4.90
C ASN A 32 -5.52 -12.18 6.36
N GLU A 33 -5.37 -13.41 6.86
CA GLU A 33 -4.91 -13.64 8.24
C GLU A 33 -3.45 -13.21 8.43
N ILE A 34 -2.58 -13.54 7.46
CA ILE A 34 -1.17 -13.14 7.47
C ILE A 34 -1.04 -11.62 7.42
N LEU A 35 -1.78 -10.97 6.52
CA LEU A 35 -1.75 -9.52 6.38
C LEU A 35 -2.35 -8.80 7.60
N MET A 36 -3.42 -9.34 8.18
CA MET A 36 -3.98 -8.81 9.43
C MET A 36 -2.98 -8.90 10.58
N ASP A 37 -2.28 -10.03 10.71
CA ASP A 37 -1.22 -10.21 11.69
C ASP A 37 -0.09 -9.19 11.46
N VAL A 38 0.41 -9.06 10.23
CA VAL A 38 1.43 -8.06 9.87
C VAL A 38 0.97 -6.66 10.24
N PHE A 39 -0.23 -6.25 9.83
CA PHE A 39 -0.74 -4.90 10.08
C PHE A 39 -0.95 -4.62 11.57
N SER A 40 -1.31 -5.62 12.37
CA SER A 40 -1.48 -5.46 13.82
C SER A 40 -0.19 -5.06 14.54
N HIS A 41 0.97 -5.40 13.96
CA HIS A 41 2.29 -5.09 14.52
C HIS A 41 2.85 -3.74 14.04
N LEU A 42 2.19 -3.07 13.10
CA LEU A 42 2.62 -1.78 12.57
C LEU A 42 2.17 -0.62 13.48
N ARG A 43 3.02 0.40 13.60
CA ARG A 43 2.67 1.65 14.32
C ARG A 43 1.81 2.60 13.48
N GLN A 44 1.78 2.37 12.18
CA GLN A 44 1.02 3.14 11.21
C GLN A 44 -0.46 2.81 11.32
N VAL A 45 -1.28 3.80 10.96
CA VAL A 45 -2.68 3.54 10.63
C VAL A 45 -2.71 2.84 9.27
N VAL A 46 -3.42 1.72 9.18
CA VAL A 46 -3.63 0.98 7.93
C VAL A 46 -5.06 1.19 7.48
N LEU A 47 -5.22 1.87 6.34
CA LEU A 47 -6.49 1.99 5.63
C LEU A 47 -6.56 0.89 4.59
N TRP A 48 -7.38 -0.12 4.82
CA TRP A 48 -7.48 -1.28 3.94
C TRP A 48 -8.80 -1.25 3.17
N LYS A 49 -8.73 -1.04 1.86
CA LYS A 49 -9.89 -1.17 0.96
C LYS A 49 -10.22 -2.65 0.77
N HIS A 50 -11.29 -3.11 1.42
CA HIS A 50 -11.70 -4.52 1.45
C HIS A 50 -13.21 -4.66 1.64
N GLU A 51 -13.82 -5.69 1.06
CA GLU A 51 -15.28 -5.91 1.14
C GLU A 51 -15.68 -6.90 2.24
N LEU A 52 -14.76 -7.76 2.69
CA LEU A 52 -15.03 -8.67 3.80
C LEU A 52 -15.16 -7.94 5.14
N LYS A 53 -16.02 -8.52 5.98
CA LYS A 53 -16.17 -8.12 7.38
C LYS A 53 -15.28 -9.02 8.25
N PHE A 54 -14.32 -8.41 8.91
CA PHE A 54 -13.49 -9.08 9.91
C PHE A 54 -14.17 -9.02 11.28
N THR A 55 -14.10 -10.12 12.04
CA THR A 55 -14.69 -10.20 13.39
C THR A 55 -13.86 -9.48 14.44
N HIS A 56 -12.55 -9.42 14.25
CA HIS A 56 -11.60 -8.74 15.11
C HIS A 56 -10.69 -7.86 14.26
N LEU A 57 -10.55 -6.59 14.65
CA LEU A 57 -9.68 -5.63 13.99
C LEU A 57 -8.72 -5.02 15.02
N PRO A 58 -7.41 -5.00 14.75
CA PRO A 58 -6.45 -4.20 15.51
C PRO A 58 -6.86 -2.72 15.49
N SER A 59 -6.51 -1.98 16.54
CA SER A 59 -6.92 -0.58 16.71
C SER A 59 -6.38 0.37 15.64
N ASN A 60 -5.31 -0.02 14.95
CA ASN A 60 -4.68 0.73 13.87
C ASN A 60 -5.18 0.36 12.47
N VAL A 61 -6.03 -0.68 12.34
CA VAL A 61 -6.53 -1.16 11.04
C VAL A 61 -7.97 -0.69 10.85
N HIS A 62 -8.23 -0.02 9.72
CA HIS A 62 -9.56 0.45 9.35
C HIS A 62 -9.95 -0.09 7.97
N ILE A 63 -11.04 -0.85 7.93
CA ILE A 63 -11.58 -1.42 6.70
C ILE A 63 -12.48 -0.40 6.00
N LEU A 64 -12.25 -0.20 4.70
CA LEU A 64 -13.00 0.70 3.84
C LEU A 64 -13.64 -0.11 2.69
N ASN A 65 -14.96 -0.30 2.72
CA ASN A 65 -15.66 -0.93 1.60
C ASN A 65 -15.56 -0.09 0.31
N TRP A 66 -15.43 1.23 0.48
CA TRP A 66 -15.15 2.19 -0.58
C TRP A 66 -14.12 3.21 -0.07
N ALA A 67 -13.16 3.57 -0.91
CA ALA A 67 -12.06 4.47 -0.54
C ALA A 67 -11.94 5.64 -1.52
N PRO A 68 -11.92 6.90 -1.04
CA PRO A 68 -11.61 8.06 -1.87
C PRO A 68 -10.10 8.12 -2.12
N GLN A 69 -9.61 7.25 -3.01
CA GLN A 69 -8.17 6.98 -3.22
C GLN A 69 -7.33 8.24 -3.41
N GLN A 70 -7.73 9.15 -4.29
CA GLN A 70 -6.97 10.39 -4.50
C GLN A 70 -6.91 11.27 -3.25
N SER A 71 -7.99 11.33 -2.46
CA SER A 71 -8.00 12.07 -1.19
C SER A 71 -7.10 11.42 -0.14
N ILE A 72 -7.01 10.08 -0.13
CA ILE A 72 -6.09 9.35 0.74
C ILE A 72 -4.64 9.59 0.30
N LEU A 73 -4.33 9.40 -0.98
CA LEU A 73 -2.97 9.53 -1.51
C LEU A 73 -2.45 10.97 -1.43
N SER A 74 -3.30 11.98 -1.59
CA SER A 74 -2.93 13.40 -1.45
C SER A 74 -2.76 13.86 0.00
N HIS A 75 -3.15 13.03 0.97
CA HIS A 75 -3.07 13.40 2.38
C HIS A 75 -1.61 13.43 2.85
N PRO A 76 -1.16 14.46 3.60
CA PRO A 76 0.24 14.59 4.00
C PRO A 76 0.77 13.45 4.87
N ASN A 77 -0.12 12.73 5.57
CA ASN A 77 0.22 11.56 6.38
C ASN A 77 0.17 10.23 5.59
N CYS A 78 -0.28 10.19 4.34
CA CYS A 78 -0.17 8.98 3.53
C CYS A 78 1.28 8.81 3.05
N ILE A 79 1.95 7.78 3.54
CA ILE A 79 3.40 7.59 3.35
C ILE A 79 3.75 6.36 2.52
N LEU A 80 2.82 5.41 2.40
CA LEU A 80 3.02 4.19 1.63
C LEU A 80 1.70 3.73 1.03
N PHE A 81 1.74 3.32 -0.23
CA PHE A 81 0.64 2.68 -0.91
C PHE A 81 1.00 1.23 -1.23
N MET A 82 0.31 0.30 -0.57
CA MET A 82 0.36 -1.12 -0.88
C MET A 82 -0.68 -1.41 -1.97
N THR A 83 -0.23 -1.88 -3.13
CA THR A 83 -1.14 -2.07 -4.28
C THR A 83 -0.68 -3.16 -5.23
N GLN A 84 -1.62 -3.69 -6.01
CA GLN A 84 -1.33 -4.62 -7.10
C GLN A 84 -0.57 -3.99 -8.28
N GLY A 85 -0.40 -2.66 -8.32
CA GLY A 85 0.35 -2.02 -9.40
C GLY A 85 -0.46 -1.79 -10.67
N GLY A 86 -1.76 -1.53 -10.55
CA GLY A 86 -2.55 -1.05 -11.68
C GLY A 86 -1.99 0.28 -12.21
N ALA A 87 -1.97 0.47 -13.54
CA ALA A 87 -1.31 1.62 -14.17
C ALA A 87 -1.83 2.97 -13.64
N LEU A 88 -3.15 3.16 -13.57
CA LEU A 88 -3.76 4.40 -13.08
C LEU A 88 -3.43 4.66 -11.61
N SER A 89 -3.56 3.65 -10.75
CA SER A 89 -3.26 3.79 -9.33
C SER A 89 -1.78 4.06 -9.07
N SER A 90 -0.90 3.52 -9.91
CA SER A 90 0.54 3.80 -9.84
C SER A 90 0.85 5.24 -10.25
N ILE A 91 0.18 5.76 -11.29
CA ILE A 91 0.28 7.16 -11.71
C ILE A 91 -0.22 8.11 -10.61
N GLU A 92 -1.34 7.80 -9.96
CA GLU A 92 -1.87 8.61 -8.86
C GLU A 92 -0.92 8.65 -7.66
N ALA A 93 -0.38 7.48 -7.28
CA ALA A 93 0.60 7.39 -6.19
C ALA A 93 1.85 8.22 -6.51
N LEU A 94 2.38 8.09 -7.73
CA LEU A 94 3.49 8.89 -8.19
C LEU A 94 3.13 10.38 -8.17
N HIS A 95 1.98 10.79 -8.71
CA HIS A 95 1.51 12.17 -8.75
C HIS A 95 1.50 12.84 -7.36
N PHE A 96 1.07 12.11 -6.33
CA PHE A 96 1.06 12.60 -4.95
C PHE A 96 2.35 12.33 -4.16
N GLY A 97 3.35 11.74 -4.80
CA GLY A 97 4.66 11.47 -4.20
C GLY A 97 4.66 10.34 -3.16
N VAL A 98 3.73 9.39 -3.26
CA VAL A 98 3.60 8.26 -2.33
C VAL A 98 4.31 7.03 -2.90
N ALA A 99 5.19 6.41 -2.09
CA ALA A 99 5.91 5.21 -2.49
C ALA A 99 5.01 3.99 -2.59
N ILE A 100 5.39 3.03 -3.43
CA ILE A 100 4.60 1.84 -3.72
C ILE A 100 5.25 0.59 -3.13
N LEU A 101 4.52 -0.17 -2.31
CA LEU A 101 4.82 -1.58 -2.11
C LEU A 101 3.92 -2.39 -3.05
N GLY A 102 4.52 -2.88 -4.12
CA GLY A 102 3.85 -3.60 -5.19
C GLY A 102 3.62 -5.06 -4.83
N ILE A 103 2.39 -5.53 -5.02
CA ILE A 103 1.97 -6.92 -4.82
C ILE A 103 1.29 -7.37 -6.12
N PRO A 104 2.05 -7.54 -7.22
CA PRO A 104 1.48 -7.88 -8.51
C PRO A 104 0.88 -9.29 -8.49
N ILE A 105 -0.27 -9.47 -9.13
CA ILE A 105 -1.01 -10.73 -9.15
C ILE A 105 -1.15 -11.25 -10.58
N ILE A 106 -1.44 -10.37 -11.54
CA ILE A 106 -1.71 -10.76 -12.94
C ILE A 106 -1.15 -9.79 -13.98
N ALA A 107 -0.82 -10.32 -15.15
CA ALA A 107 -0.62 -9.58 -16.39
C ALA A 107 0.34 -8.37 -16.28
N ASP A 108 -0.15 -7.17 -16.61
CA ASP A 108 0.63 -5.93 -16.71
C ASP A 108 1.10 -5.40 -15.34
N GLN A 109 0.49 -5.85 -14.26
CA GLN A 109 0.85 -5.48 -12.88
C GLN A 109 2.33 -5.75 -12.59
N PHE A 110 2.84 -6.91 -13.03
CA PHE A 110 4.24 -7.26 -12.86
C PHE A 110 5.19 -6.27 -13.56
N THR A 111 4.86 -5.89 -14.80
CA THR A 111 5.64 -4.93 -15.58
C THR A 111 5.57 -3.53 -14.96
N ASN A 112 4.40 -3.10 -14.49
CA ASN A 112 4.21 -1.81 -13.85
C ASN A 112 5.02 -1.70 -12.55
N ILE A 113 4.93 -2.70 -11.68
CA ILE A 113 5.70 -2.74 -10.43
C ILE A 113 7.20 -2.84 -10.71
N LYS A 114 7.63 -3.69 -11.66
CA LYS A 114 9.04 -3.75 -12.05
C LYS A 114 9.56 -2.39 -12.48
N ARG A 115 8.82 -1.67 -13.33
CA ARG A 115 9.21 -0.32 -13.76
C ARG A 115 9.30 0.65 -12.58
N ALA A 116 8.37 0.58 -11.64
CA ALA A 116 8.37 1.41 -10.44
C ALA A 116 9.57 1.13 -9.52
N VAL A 117 9.97 -0.14 -9.41
CA VAL A 117 11.18 -0.58 -8.69
C VAL A 117 12.44 -0.06 -9.38
N ASP A 118 12.53 -0.23 -10.70
CA ASP A 118 13.67 0.23 -11.51
C ASP A 118 13.82 1.77 -11.42
N GLN A 119 12.70 2.50 -11.39
CA GLN A 119 12.66 3.96 -11.18
C GLN A 119 12.85 4.38 -9.72
N GLY A 120 12.89 3.43 -8.78
CA GLY A 120 13.33 3.67 -7.42
C GLY A 120 12.28 4.16 -6.43
N TYR A 121 11.00 4.18 -6.80
CA TYR A 121 9.90 4.59 -5.93
C TYR A 121 9.04 3.44 -5.41
N ALA A 122 9.45 2.19 -5.69
CA ALA A 122 8.74 1.02 -5.21
C ALA A 122 9.66 -0.08 -4.68
N LYS A 123 9.05 -1.01 -3.93
CA LYS A 123 9.53 -2.39 -3.76
C LYS A 123 8.44 -3.37 -4.20
N GLN A 124 8.82 -4.61 -4.43
CA GLN A 124 7.90 -5.69 -4.76
C GLN A 124 7.91 -6.74 -3.64
N VAL A 125 6.73 -7.23 -3.30
CA VAL A 125 6.49 -8.43 -2.49
C VAL A 125 5.74 -9.43 -3.35
N ASP A 126 6.17 -10.68 -3.27
CA ASP A 126 5.50 -11.80 -3.92
C ASP A 126 4.89 -12.69 -2.83
N LEU A 127 3.57 -12.60 -2.64
CA LEU A 127 2.87 -13.21 -1.51
C LEU A 127 3.12 -14.73 -1.37
N PRO A 128 3.03 -15.55 -2.45
CA PRO A 128 3.40 -16.96 -2.41
C PRO A 128 4.80 -17.28 -1.87
N TYR A 129 5.75 -16.36 -1.95
CA TYR A 129 7.14 -16.57 -1.56
C TYR A 129 7.59 -15.68 -0.40
N SER A 130 6.65 -14.98 0.26
CA SER A 130 6.96 -14.09 1.37
C SER A 130 6.25 -14.55 2.64
N THR A 131 6.99 -14.61 3.74
CA THR A 131 6.40 -14.79 5.07
C THR A 131 5.79 -13.47 5.57
N GLY A 132 4.96 -13.53 6.61
CA GLY A 132 4.48 -12.30 7.27
C GLY A 132 5.63 -11.42 7.78
N GLU A 133 6.71 -12.04 8.27
CA GLU A 133 7.92 -11.32 8.71
C GLU A 133 8.59 -10.60 7.54
N ASP A 134 8.75 -11.24 6.38
CA ASP A 134 9.32 -10.61 5.18
C ASP A 134 8.52 -9.38 4.74
N ILE A 135 7.19 -9.47 4.77
CA ILE A 135 6.28 -8.37 4.41
C ILE A 135 6.44 -7.22 5.41
N LYS A 136 6.39 -7.53 6.71
CA LYS A 136 6.54 -6.54 7.78
C LYS A 136 7.87 -5.81 7.68
N ASP A 137 8.96 -6.56 7.50
CA ASP A 137 10.31 -5.98 7.44
C ASP A 137 10.49 -5.11 6.19
N THR A 138 9.92 -5.52 5.05
CA THR A 138 9.88 -4.71 3.84
C THR A 138 9.15 -3.39 4.06
N VAL A 139 7.97 -3.43 4.72
CA VAL A 139 7.21 -2.21 5.06
C VAL A 139 8.01 -1.31 5.98
N GLU A 140 8.59 -1.84 7.06
CA GLU A 140 9.38 -1.05 8.01
C GLU A 140 10.63 -0.45 7.39
N GLU A 141 11.32 -1.20 6.53
CA GLU A 141 12.49 -0.71 5.79
C GLU A 141 12.11 0.43 4.84
N MET A 142 11.03 0.27 4.05
CA MET A 142 10.55 1.34 3.17
C MET A 142 10.21 2.62 3.95
N ILE A 143 9.54 2.48 5.10
CA ILE A 143 9.18 3.63 5.95
C ILE A 143 10.40 4.32 6.55
N ARG A 144 11.44 3.56 6.94
CA ARG A 144 12.67 4.12 7.51
C ARG A 144 13.63 4.69 6.48
N ASN A 145 13.55 4.23 5.24
CA ASN A 145 14.50 4.60 4.18
C ASN A 145 14.10 5.93 3.53
N PRO A 146 14.93 6.99 3.64
CA PRO A 146 14.63 8.32 3.09
C PRO A 146 14.36 8.32 1.59
N ARG A 147 14.83 7.30 0.84
CA ARG A 147 14.53 7.14 -0.60
C ARG A 147 13.03 7.12 -0.89
N TYR A 148 12.22 6.58 0.01
CA TYR A 148 10.77 6.47 -0.17
C TYR A 148 10.00 7.60 0.54
N ALA A 149 10.68 8.49 1.26
CA ALA A 149 10.06 9.60 1.95
C ALA A 149 9.72 10.73 0.95
N LYS A 150 8.45 10.78 0.52
CA LYS A 150 7.89 11.77 -0.43
C LYS A 150 8.69 11.89 -1.72
N ILE A 151 8.27 11.14 -2.73
CA ILE A 151 8.88 11.14 -4.05
C ILE A 151 8.65 12.47 -4.74
N LYS A 152 9.74 13.13 -5.14
CA LYS A 152 9.67 14.31 -5.99
C LYS A 152 9.49 13.86 -7.44
N VAL A 153 8.26 13.95 -7.94
CA VAL A 153 7.89 13.62 -9.33
C VAL A 153 8.82 14.25 -10.36
N LEU A 154 9.25 15.50 -10.12
CA LEU A 154 10.15 16.22 -11.01
C LEU A 154 11.53 15.55 -11.16
N GLU A 155 12.07 14.90 -10.13
CA GLU A 155 13.37 14.22 -10.19
C GLU A 155 13.32 12.89 -10.95
N LEU A 156 12.13 12.28 -11.09
CA LEU A 156 11.92 11.02 -11.83
C LEU A 156 11.58 11.22 -13.31
N LEU A 157 11.03 12.38 -13.69
CA LEU A 157 10.73 12.71 -15.09
C LEU A 157 11.94 13.22 -15.88
N MET A 158 13.07 13.47 -15.21
CA MET A 158 14.30 13.97 -15.81
C MET A 158 15.38 12.90 -16.06
N GLN A 159 15.06 11.61 -15.85
CA GLN A 159 15.92 10.44 -16.10
C GLN A 159 15.40 9.64 -17.30
#